data_AF-A0A2R6KXW2-F1
#
_entry.id   AF-A0A2R6KXW2-F1
#
_cell.length_a   1.000
_cell.length_b   1.000
_cell.length_c   1.000
_cell.angle_alpha   90.00
_cell.angle_beta   90.00
_cell.angle_gamma   90.00
#
_symmetry.space_group_name_H-M   'P 1'
#
loop_
_entity.id
_entity.type
_entity.pdbx_description
1 polymer ?
#
loop_
_entity_poly.entity_id
_entity_poly.type
_entity_poly.pdbx_seq_one_letter_code
_entity_poly.pdbx_strand_id
1 'polypeptide(L)'
;MGTPLETREAQAAEVIDRLHGEYPDATISLNFSNRLELLVAVVLSAQCTDERVNTVTADLFETYESAADYAAADQDELAADI
;
A
#
# COMPACT_ATOMS: atom_id res chain seq x y z
N MET A 1 22.76 -19.44 -13.95
CA MET A 1 21.32 -19.70 -14.17
C MET A 1 21.12 -21.18 -14.02
N GLY A 2 20.39 -21.61 -12.99
CA GLY A 2 20.15 -23.04 -12.73
C GLY A 2 19.21 -23.68 -13.75
N THR A 3 19.14 -25.01 -13.76
CA THR A 3 18.15 -25.74 -14.54
C THR A 3 16.74 -25.45 -14.00
N PRO A 4 15.77 -25.03 -14.83
CA PRO A 4 14.40 -24.81 -14.39
C PRO A 4 13.75 -26.11 -13.89
N LEU A 5 12.90 -26.02 -12.86
CA LEU A 5 12.03 -27.12 -12.44
C LEU A 5 10.98 -27.42 -13.53
N GLU A 6 10.47 -28.64 -13.57
CA GLU A 6 9.65 -29.14 -14.68
C GLU A 6 8.33 -28.38 -14.89
N THR A 7 7.65 -28.00 -13.80
CA THR A 7 6.34 -27.33 -13.85
C THR A 7 6.42 -25.87 -13.41
N ARG A 8 5.51 -25.02 -13.90
CA ARG A 8 5.42 -23.62 -13.47
C ARG A 8 5.06 -23.52 -11.99
N GLU A 9 4.24 -24.43 -11.50
CA GLU A 9 3.86 -24.54 -10.10
C GLU A 9 5.08 -24.82 -9.21
N ALA A 10 5.95 -25.74 -9.61
CA ALA A 10 7.18 -26.03 -8.87
C ALA A 10 8.15 -24.84 -8.88
N GLN A 11 8.27 -24.14 -10.02
CA GLN A 11 9.07 -22.91 -10.10
C GLN A 11 8.52 -21.80 -9.21
N ALA A 12 7.20 -21.60 -9.18
CA ALA A 12 6.57 -20.57 -8.35
C ALA A 12 6.74 -20.87 -6.85
N ALA A 13 6.56 -22.14 -6.44
CA ALA A 13 6.78 -22.55 -5.06
C ALA A 13 8.22 -22.28 -4.60
N GLU A 14 9.22 -22.66 -5.41
CA GLU A 14 10.63 -22.39 -5.11
C GLU A 14 10.94 -20.89 -5.00
N VAL A 15 10.33 -20.04 -5.84
CA VAL A 15 10.49 -18.59 -5.76
C VAL A 15 9.88 -18.05 -4.47
N ILE A 16 8.67 -18.49 -4.11
CA ILE A 16 7.99 -18.07 -2.88
C ILE A 16 8.80 -18.46 -1.64
N ASP A 17 9.33 -19.68 -1.59
CA ASP A 17 10.14 -20.16 -0.46
C ASP A 17 11.43 -19.33 -0.28
N ARG A 18 12.10 -18.97 -1.39
CA ARG A 18 13.26 -18.08 -1.34
C ARG A 18 12.90 -16.68 -0.88
N LEU A 19 11.78 -16.13 -1.35
CA LEU A 19 11.31 -14.81 -0.94
C LEU A 19 10.95 -14.77 0.56
N HIS A 20 10.30 -15.81 1.09
CA HIS A 20 10.05 -15.92 2.52
C HIS A 20 11.33 -16.03 3.35
N GLY A 21 12.37 -16.70 2.84
CA GLY A 21 13.68 -16.77 3.50
C GLY A 21 14.44 -15.44 3.50
N GLU A 22 14.39 -14.71 2.38
CA GLU A 22 15.08 -13.42 2.21
C GLU A 22 14.36 -12.25 2.93
N TYR A 23 13.02 -12.27 2.92
CA TYR A 23 12.17 -11.22 3.48
C TYR A 23 11.22 -11.79 4.56
N PRO A 24 11.74 -12.25 5.70
CA PRO A 24 10.94 -12.94 6.73
C PRO A 24 9.90 -12.04 7.40
N ASP A 25 10.13 -10.73 7.41
CA ASP A 25 9.29 -9.73 8.08
C ASP A 25 8.62 -8.78 7.07
N ALA A 26 8.29 -9.26 5.86
CA ALA A 26 7.60 -8.43 4.87
C ALA A 26 6.22 -7.99 5.38
N THR A 27 5.99 -6.67 5.46
CA THR A 27 4.73 -6.07 5.90
C THR A 27 4.19 -5.08 4.86
N ILE A 28 3.04 -4.49 5.15
CA ILE A 28 2.52 -3.35 4.38
C ILE A 28 3.44 -2.14 4.64
N SER A 29 3.94 -1.54 3.56
CA SER A 29 4.81 -0.35 3.54
C SER A 29 4.07 0.97 3.75
N LEU A 30 2.74 0.97 3.58
CA LEU A 30 1.88 2.12 3.84
C LEU A 30 1.66 2.31 5.34
N ASN A 31 1.73 3.55 5.80
CA ASN A 31 1.45 3.94 7.19
C ASN A 31 -0.06 4.08 7.38
N PHE A 32 -0.62 3.39 8.37
CA PHE A 32 -2.02 3.48 8.75
C PHE A 32 -2.24 3.01 10.19
N SER A 33 -3.28 3.51 10.84
CA SER A 33 -3.73 3.16 12.19
C SER A 33 -5.01 2.33 12.18
N ASN A 34 -5.78 2.40 11.09
CA ASN A 34 -7.08 1.77 10.97
C ASN A 34 -7.42 1.38 9.52
N ARG A 35 -8.59 0.74 9.32
CA ARG A 35 -9.00 0.19 8.01
C ARG A 35 -9.38 1.26 6.99
N LEU A 36 -9.86 2.43 7.43
CA LEU A 36 -10.19 3.53 6.54
C LEU A 36 -8.91 4.15 5.98
N GLU A 37 -7.95 4.45 6.85
CA GLU A 37 -6.63 4.95 6.46
C GLU A 37 -5.94 4.01 5.46
N LEU A 38 -5.92 2.70 5.74
CA LEU A 38 -5.36 1.73 4.80
C LEU A 38 -6.07 1.74 3.44
N LEU A 39 -7.41 1.81 3.43
CA LEU A 39 -8.18 1.87 2.19
C LEU A 39 -7.80 3.10 1.36
N VAL A 40 -7.76 4.28 2.00
CA VAL A 40 -7.42 5.55 1.33
C VAL A 40 -5.98 5.50 0.82
N ALA A 41 -5.01 5.07 1.65
CA ALA A 41 -3.62 4.93 1.24
C ALA A 41 -3.44 3.98 0.05
N VAL A 42 -4.18 2.87 0.00
CA VAL A 42 -4.15 1.93 -1.14
C VAL A 42 -4.75 2.54 -2.41
N VAL A 43 -5.79 3.37 -2.30
CA VAL A 43 -6.33 4.10 -3.46
C VAL A 43 -5.29 5.09 -4.00
N LEU A 44 -4.61 5.82 -3.10
CA LEU A 44 -3.59 6.81 -3.46
C LEU A 44 -2.29 6.19 -3.99
N SER A 45 -1.98 4.94 -3.64
CA SER A 45 -0.77 4.26 -4.12
C SER A 45 -0.84 3.85 -5.60
N ALA A 46 -2.01 3.93 -6.22
CA ALA A 46 -2.16 3.66 -7.65
C ALA A 46 -1.25 4.58 -8.48
N GLN A 47 -0.24 4.00 -9.14
CA GLN A 47 0.77 4.72 -9.92
C GLN A 47 1.58 5.74 -9.11
N CYS A 48 1.74 5.51 -7.81
CA CYS A 48 2.50 6.34 -6.89
C CYS A 48 3.48 5.47 -6.07
N THR A 49 4.48 6.09 -5.44
CA THR A 49 5.37 5.38 -4.50
C THR A 49 4.80 5.43 -3.09
N ASP A 50 4.98 4.35 -2.32
CA ASP A 50 4.51 4.30 -0.93
C ASP A 50 5.12 5.42 -0.07
N GLU A 51 6.36 5.82 -0.33
CA GLU A 51 7.01 6.97 0.33
C GLU A 51 6.24 8.27 0.12
N ARG A 52 5.78 8.53 -1.11
CA ARG A 52 5.01 9.73 -1.41
C ARG A 52 3.61 9.66 -0.80
N VAL A 53 2.96 8.50 -0.86
CA VAL A 53 1.67 8.29 -0.20
C VAL A 53 1.80 8.56 1.29
N ASN A 54 2.78 7.96 1.97
CA ASN A 54 3.01 8.13 3.40
C ASN A 54 3.27 9.59 3.80
N THR A 55 3.91 10.37 2.91
CA THR A 55 4.14 11.80 3.14
C THR A 55 2.83 12.59 3.09
N VAL A 56 2.01 12.34 2.08
CA VAL A 56 0.71 13.01 1.89
C VAL A 56 -0.28 12.60 2.99
N THR A 57 -0.35 11.30 3.30
CA THR A 57 -1.34 10.78 4.25
C THR A 57 -1.08 11.19 5.69
N ALA A 58 0.14 11.64 6.03
CA ALA A 58 0.46 12.11 7.38
C ALA A 58 -0.45 13.28 7.79
N ASP A 59 -0.60 14.28 6.92
CA ASP A 59 -1.47 15.44 7.17
C ASP A 59 -2.93 15.15 6.80
N LEU A 60 -3.15 14.32 5.76
CA LEU A 60 -4.50 13.95 5.30
C LEU A 60 -5.31 13.22 6.38
N PHE A 61 -4.69 12.30 7.12
CA PHE A 61 -5.38 11.52 8.14
C PHE A 61 -5.70 12.31 9.41
N GLU A 62 -4.93 13.37 9.69
CA GLU A 62 -5.26 14.32 10.75
C GLU A 62 -6.43 15.24 10.34
N THR A 63 -6.57 15.52 9.04
CA THR A 63 -7.63 16.37 8.48
C THR A 63 -8.95 15.62 8.31
N TYR A 64 -8.89 14.38 7.84
CA TYR A 64 -10.05 13.55 7.50
C TYR A 64 -10.04 12.24 8.31
N GLU A 65 -10.57 12.29 9.53
CA GLU A 65 -10.53 11.18 10.49
C GLU A 65 -11.56 10.08 10.18
N SER A 66 -12.67 10.43 9.53
CA SER A 66 -13.80 9.53 9.27
C SER A 66 -14.25 9.56 7.81
N ALA A 67 -14.97 8.52 7.39
CA ALA A 67 -15.54 8.45 6.05
C ALA A 67 -16.55 9.59 5.77
N ALA A 68 -17.16 10.14 6.83
CA ALA A 68 -18.07 11.29 6.70
C ALA A 68 -17.31 12.58 6.36
N ASP A 69 -16.08 12.74 6.88
CA ASP A 69 -15.25 13.93 6.61
C ASP A 69 -14.84 13.96 5.13
N TYR A 70 -14.35 12.83 4.61
CA TYR A 70 -14.06 12.70 3.16
C TYR A 70 -15.30 12.93 2.30
N ALA A 71 -16.48 12.46 2.73
CA ALA A 71 -17.71 12.61 1.97
C ALA A 71 -18.27 14.04 1.99
N ALA A 72 -17.91 14.83 3.01
CA ALA A 72 -18.32 16.22 3.17
C ALA A 72 -17.31 17.22 2.60
N ALA A 73 -16.08 16.78 2.32
CA ALA A 73 -15.02 17.61 1.77
C ALA A 73 -15.40 18.21 0.40
N ASP A 74 -15.02 19.46 0.18
CA ASP A 74 -15.07 20.02 -1.17
C ASP A 74 -14.04 19.30 -2.06
N GLN A 75 -14.41 19.05 -3.30
CA GLN A 75 -13.58 18.26 -4.20
C GLN A 75 -12.28 18.98 -4.57
N ASP A 76 -12.32 20.31 -4.73
CA ASP A 76 -11.14 21.10 -5.09
C ASP A 76 -10.19 21.23 -3.88
N GLU A 77 -10.76 21.32 -2.67
CA GLU A 77 -10.01 21.31 -1.41
C GLU A 77 -9.30 19.98 -1.20
N LEU A 78 -10.04 18.86 -1.26
CA LEU A 78 -9.47 17.52 -1.12
C LEU A 78 -8.40 17.24 -2.18
N ALA A 79 -8.58 17.73 -3.42
CA ALA A 79 -7.58 17.57 -4.46
C ALA A 79 -6.30 18.38 -4.23
N ALA A 80 -6.36 19.48 -3.47
CA ALA A 80 -5.20 20.27 -3.08
C ALA A 80 -4.42 19.62 -1.92
N ASP A 81 -5.09 18.81 -1.11
CA ASP A 81 -4.50 18.08 0.02
C ASP A 81 -3.78 16.77 -0.38
N ILE A 82 -3.91 16.33 -1.65
CA ILE A 82 -3.36 15.06 -2.19
C ILE A 82 -2.26 15.30 -3.22
#